data_AF-A0A401U1G7-F1
#
_entry.id   AF-A0A401U1G7-F1
#
_cell.length_a   1.000
_cell.length_b   1.000
_cell.length_c   1.000
_cell.angle_alpha   90.00
_cell.angle_beta   90.00
_cell.angle_gamma   90.00
#
_symmetry.space_group_name_H-M   'P 1'
#
loop_
_entity.id
_entity.type
_entity.pdbx_description
1 polymer ?
#
loop_
_entity_poly.entity_id
_entity_poly.type
_entity_poly.pdbx_seq_one_letter_code
_entity_poly.pdbx_strand_id
1 'polypeptide(L)'
;YINCPMTKEQYDAFVAALLDGEKVDFKDWETNTPYFDGCLPVEVMAERGHETLRHGPMKPVGLTNPHNPTVKPYAIVQLRQDNKLGTLYNIVGFQTKLKHGAQQRVFRTIPGLENAEFARLGGLHRNTFLNSPKLLDAQLRLRAQPRLRFAGQMTGCEGYVESASVGLIAGLCASADMRGAALPPPPATT
;
A
#
# COMPACT_ATOMS: atom_id res chain seq x y z
N TYR A 1 -14.26 1.63 -7.62
CA TYR A 1 -13.86 2.24 -6.34
C TYR A 1 -15.09 2.36 -5.46
N ILE A 2 -14.93 2.15 -4.16
CA ILE A 2 -15.93 2.55 -3.16
C ILE A 2 -15.56 3.96 -2.72
N ASN A 3 -16.52 4.86 -2.58
CA ASN A 3 -16.29 6.26 -2.24
C ASN A 3 -16.90 6.56 -0.87
N CYS A 4 -16.07 7.06 0.05
CA CYS A 4 -16.44 7.48 1.39
C CYS A 4 -16.47 9.01 1.41
N PRO A 5 -17.64 9.64 1.19
CA PRO A 5 -17.77 11.10 1.16
C PRO A 5 -17.65 11.69 2.57
N MET A 6 -17.08 12.89 2.65
CA MET A 6 -16.93 13.63 3.90
C MET A 6 -17.56 15.02 3.77
N THR A 7 -18.17 15.49 4.87
CA THR A 7 -18.50 16.91 5.04
C THR A 7 -17.23 17.72 5.32
N LYS A 8 -17.36 19.05 5.35
CA LYS A 8 -16.24 19.93 5.67
C LYS A 8 -15.74 19.69 7.10
N GLU A 9 -16.66 19.55 8.04
CA GLU A 9 -16.37 19.35 9.46
C GLU A 9 -15.66 18.02 9.69
N GLN A 10 -16.10 16.95 9.01
CA GLN A 10 -15.44 15.65 9.05
C GLN A 10 -14.04 15.72 8.45
N TYR A 11 -13.87 16.43 7.34
CA TYR A 11 -12.56 16.62 6.72
C TYR A 11 -11.61 17.39 7.63
N ASP A 12 -12.08 18.50 8.21
CA ASP A 12 -11.28 19.36 9.09
C ASP A 12 -10.81 18.56 10.33
N ALA A 13 -11.71 17.77 10.93
CA ALA A 13 -11.38 16.87 12.04
C ALA A 13 -10.37 15.77 11.63
N PHE A 14 -10.53 15.21 10.43
CA PHE A 14 -9.62 14.19 9.91
C PHE A 14 -8.21 14.74 9.66
N VAL A 15 -8.10 15.92 9.05
CA VAL A 15 -6.80 16.60 8.86
C VAL A 15 -6.15 16.90 10.21
N ALA A 16 -6.91 17.42 11.18
CA ALA A 16 -6.38 17.67 12.51
C ALA A 16 -5.86 16.37 13.17
N ALA A 17 -6.62 15.27 13.06
CA ALA A 17 -6.22 13.98 13.61
C ALA A 17 -4.98 13.37 12.91
N LEU A 18 -4.81 13.60 11.60
CA LEU A 18 -3.59 13.21 10.88
C LEU A 18 -2.36 13.98 11.37
N LEU A 19 -2.51 15.28 11.62
CA LEU A 19 -1.40 16.14 12.06
C LEU A 19 -0.98 15.85 13.50
N ASP A 20 -1.94 15.53 14.37
CA ASP A 20 -1.73 15.12 15.76
C ASP A 20 -1.24 13.67 15.90
N GLY A 21 -1.43 12.85 14.87
CA GLY A 21 -1.08 11.43 14.89
C GLY A 21 0.40 11.17 15.14
N GLU A 22 0.69 10.23 16.04
CA GLU A 22 2.06 9.80 16.35
C GLU A 22 2.73 9.16 15.13
N LYS A 23 3.94 9.63 14.79
CA LYS A 23 4.69 9.22 13.59
C LYS A 23 5.85 8.31 13.98
N VAL A 24 6.29 7.47 13.05
CA VAL A 24 7.55 6.73 13.19
C VAL A 24 8.71 7.70 12.92
N ASP A 25 9.65 7.78 13.85
CA ASP A 25 10.85 8.60 13.70
C ASP A 25 11.71 8.11 12.53
N PHE A 26 12.33 9.06 11.83
CA PHE A 26 13.37 8.72 10.86
C PHE A 26 14.57 8.16 11.59
N LYS A 27 15.15 7.07 11.07
CA LYS A 27 16.53 6.75 11.39
C LYS A 27 17.44 7.79 10.73
N ASP A 28 18.57 8.15 11.36
CA ASP A 28 19.46 9.23 10.88
C ASP A 28 19.86 9.13 9.41
N TRP A 29 19.93 7.91 8.87
CA TRP A 29 20.27 7.64 7.48
C TRP A 29 19.10 7.79 6.48
N GLU A 30 17.86 7.86 6.98
CA GLU A 30 16.65 8.09 6.17
C GLU A 30 16.30 9.58 6.08
N THR A 31 16.74 10.39 7.05
CA THR A 31 16.40 11.82 7.18
C THR A 31 16.75 12.66 5.95
N ASN A 32 17.82 12.30 5.23
CA ASN A 32 18.28 13.01 4.03
C ASN A 32 17.79 12.40 2.72
N THR A 33 16.98 11.34 2.76
CA THR A 33 16.42 10.75 1.54
C THR A 33 15.20 11.57 1.12
N PRO A 34 15.24 12.29 -0.02
CA PRO A 34 14.09 13.06 -0.46
C PRO A 34 12.90 12.13 -0.68
N TYR A 35 11.72 12.53 -0.20
CA TYR A 35 10.50 11.87 -0.59
C TYR A 35 10.37 11.92 -2.11
N PHE A 36 9.88 10.84 -2.70
CA PHE A 36 9.38 10.91 -4.06
C PHE A 36 8.12 11.79 -4.02
N ASP A 37 8.16 12.99 -4.60
CA ASP A 37 7.05 13.96 -4.52
C ASP A 37 5.72 13.40 -5.07
N GLY A 38 5.78 12.38 -5.94
CA GLY A 38 4.59 11.66 -6.41
C GLY A 38 4.01 10.64 -5.42
N CYS A 39 4.66 10.40 -4.26
CA CYS A 39 4.28 9.39 -3.27
C CYS A 39 4.57 9.89 -1.83
N LEU A 40 3.98 11.02 -1.46
CA LEU A 40 4.16 11.64 -0.15
C LEU A 40 3.22 11.03 0.90
N PRO A 41 3.69 10.78 2.14
CA PRO A 41 2.80 10.39 3.23
C PRO A 41 1.60 11.34 3.38
N VAL A 42 0.42 10.81 3.65
CA VAL A 42 -0.83 11.58 3.75
C VAL A 42 -0.74 12.67 4.83
N GLU A 43 -0.06 12.40 5.94
CA GLU A 43 0.21 13.37 6.99
C GLU A 43 1.19 14.48 6.56
N VAL A 44 2.17 14.17 5.71
CA VAL A 44 3.09 15.16 5.14
C VAL A 44 2.37 16.03 4.12
N MET A 45 1.45 15.45 3.34
CA MET A 45 0.58 16.23 2.45
C MET A 45 -0.31 17.20 3.26
N ALA A 46 -0.85 16.75 4.40
CA ALA A 46 -1.63 17.60 5.30
C ALA A 46 -0.78 18.75 5.88
N GLU A 47 0.47 18.50 6.26
CA GLU A 47 1.40 19.53 6.76
C GLU A 47 1.70 20.61 5.71
N ARG A 48 1.75 20.24 4.42
CA ARG A 48 1.98 21.19 3.32
C ARG A 48 0.81 22.14 3.09
N GLY A 49 -0.37 21.86 3.64
CA GLY A 49 -1.50 22.76 3.60
C GLY A 49 -2.83 22.04 3.78
N HIS A 50 -3.78 22.73 4.44
CA HIS A 50 -5.09 22.18 4.80
C HIS A 50 -5.86 21.62 3.61
N GLU A 51 -5.78 22.24 2.44
CA GLU A 51 -6.53 21.84 1.23
C GLU A 51 -5.77 20.85 0.34
N THR A 52 -4.51 20.52 0.67
CA THR A 52 -3.63 19.70 -0.17
C THR A 52 -4.26 18.33 -0.48
N LEU A 53 -4.88 17.70 0.53
CA LEU A 53 -5.50 16.39 0.34
C LEU A 53 -6.71 16.46 -0.61
N ARG A 54 -7.51 17.53 -0.58
CA ARG A 54 -8.65 17.74 -1.48
C ARG A 54 -8.26 17.99 -2.93
N HIS A 55 -7.04 18.43 -3.18
CA HIS A 55 -6.50 18.54 -4.53
C HIS A 55 -5.73 17.29 -4.97
N GLY A 56 -5.43 16.38 -4.04
CA GLY A 56 -4.74 15.12 -4.29
C GLY A 56 -5.64 13.89 -4.06
N PRO A 57 -5.32 13.04 -3.07
CA PRO A 57 -5.97 11.74 -2.88
C PRO A 57 -7.43 11.82 -2.43
N MET A 58 -7.87 12.96 -1.86
CA MET A 58 -9.23 13.14 -1.34
C MET A 58 -10.12 14.01 -2.24
N LYS A 59 -9.75 14.18 -3.52
CA LYS A 59 -10.47 15.06 -4.44
C LYS A 59 -11.91 14.58 -4.72
N PRO A 60 -12.93 15.45 -4.57
CA PRO A 60 -14.31 15.08 -4.87
C PRO A 60 -14.69 15.24 -6.36
N VAL A 61 -13.77 15.72 -7.20
CA VAL A 61 -14.05 16.13 -8.59
C VAL A 61 -14.54 14.94 -9.44
N GLY A 62 -15.67 15.14 -10.13
CA GLY A 62 -16.26 14.14 -11.02
C GLY A 62 -17.11 13.08 -10.31
N LEU A 63 -17.30 13.17 -8.99
CA LEU A 63 -18.07 12.23 -8.20
C LEU A 63 -19.38 12.87 -7.71
N THR A 64 -20.50 12.17 -7.92
CA THR A 64 -21.84 12.60 -7.46
C THR A 64 -22.53 11.43 -6.80
N ASN A 65 -23.14 11.68 -5.63
CA ASN A 65 -23.95 10.68 -4.95
C ASN A 65 -25.28 10.48 -5.72
N PRO A 66 -25.56 9.29 -6.28
CA PRO A 66 -26.80 9.08 -7.04
C PRO A 66 -28.05 9.15 -6.17
N HIS A 67 -27.92 8.90 -4.86
CA HIS A 67 -29.04 8.96 -3.91
C HIS A 67 -29.31 10.37 -3.37
N ASN A 68 -28.34 11.29 -3.52
CA ASN A 68 -28.49 12.68 -3.12
C ASN A 68 -27.61 13.59 -3.99
N PRO A 69 -27.99 13.83 -5.26
CA PRO A 69 -27.12 14.44 -6.26
C PRO A 69 -26.84 15.93 -6.05
N THR A 70 -27.69 16.59 -5.24
CA THR A 70 -27.61 18.02 -4.90
C THR A 70 -26.56 18.30 -3.83
N VAL A 71 -26.31 17.35 -2.93
CA VAL A 71 -25.27 17.47 -1.91
C VAL A 71 -23.94 17.06 -2.51
N LYS A 72 -23.02 18.03 -2.65
CA LYS A 72 -21.65 17.78 -3.09
C LYS A 72 -20.77 17.49 -1.89
N PRO A 73 -20.00 16.38 -1.90
CA PRO A 73 -19.08 16.07 -0.83
C PRO A 73 -17.93 17.08 -0.81
N TYR A 74 -17.47 17.44 0.39
CA TYR A 74 -16.33 18.33 0.55
C TYR A 74 -15.05 17.61 0.15
N ALA A 75 -14.87 16.36 0.60
CA ALA A 75 -13.76 15.49 0.27
C ALA A 75 -14.26 14.04 0.11
N ILE A 76 -13.49 13.17 -0.55
CA ILE A 76 -13.83 11.75 -0.72
C ILE A 76 -12.61 10.89 -0.48
N VAL A 77 -12.70 9.89 0.39
CA VAL A 77 -11.72 8.79 0.44
C VAL A 77 -12.17 7.69 -0.50
N GLN A 78 -11.25 7.16 -1.31
CA GLN A 78 -11.56 6.07 -2.23
C GLN A 78 -10.94 4.76 -1.77
N LEU A 79 -11.69 3.67 -1.92
CA LEU A 79 -11.21 2.31 -1.72
C LEU A 79 -11.16 1.57 -3.05
N ARG A 80 -10.07 0.85 -3.29
CA ARG A 80 -9.87 -0.01 -4.45
C ARG A 80 -9.82 -1.46 -4.01
N GLN A 81 -10.56 -2.33 -4.69
CA GLN A 81 -10.44 -3.77 -4.51
C GLN A 81 -9.00 -4.20 -4.77
N ASP A 82 -8.40 -4.92 -3.82
CA ASP A 82 -6.99 -5.30 -3.86
C ASP A 82 -6.79 -6.77 -4.22
N ASN A 83 -7.75 -7.63 -3.87
CA ASN A 83 -7.71 -9.04 -4.21
C ASN A 83 -8.90 -9.47 -5.08
N LYS A 84 -8.73 -10.57 -5.81
CA LYS A 84 -9.76 -11.10 -6.73
C LYS A 84 -11.07 -11.46 -6.02
N LEU A 85 -11.00 -11.91 -4.77
CA LEU A 85 -12.15 -12.32 -3.96
C LEU A 85 -12.99 -11.14 -3.45
N GLY A 86 -12.49 -9.90 -3.51
CA GLY A 86 -13.20 -8.73 -3.00
C GLY A 86 -13.31 -8.70 -1.48
N THR A 87 -12.39 -9.37 -0.78
CA THR A 87 -12.33 -9.37 0.69
C THR A 87 -11.33 -8.35 1.23
N LEU A 88 -10.46 -7.80 0.38
CA LEU A 88 -9.49 -6.77 0.74
C LEU A 88 -9.64 -5.54 -0.13
N TYR A 89 -9.65 -4.38 0.52
CA TYR A 89 -9.73 -3.07 -0.13
C TYR A 89 -8.63 -2.16 0.40
N ASN A 90 -7.93 -1.50 -0.51
CA ASN A 90 -6.88 -0.53 -0.21
C ASN A 90 -7.42 0.90 -0.24
N ILE A 91 -6.97 1.73 0.71
CA ILE A 91 -7.24 3.18 0.73
C ILE A 91 -6.31 3.86 -0.29
N VAL A 92 -6.90 4.52 -1.28
CA VAL A 92 -6.18 5.02 -2.46
C VAL A 92 -5.42 6.31 -2.11
N GLY A 93 -4.09 6.28 -2.29
CA GLY A 93 -3.23 7.45 -2.09
C GLY A 93 -2.96 7.80 -0.62
N PHE A 94 -3.13 6.83 0.28
CA PHE A 94 -2.95 6.97 1.73
C PHE A 94 -1.68 6.25 2.24
N GLN A 95 -0.59 6.35 1.47
CA GLN A 95 0.74 6.03 2.00
C GLN A 95 0.98 6.84 3.30
N THR A 96 1.57 6.22 4.32
CA THR A 96 1.69 6.85 5.66
C THR A 96 2.86 6.29 6.46
N LYS A 97 3.38 7.11 7.37
CA LYS A 97 4.34 6.79 8.44
C LYS A 97 3.73 6.89 9.83
N LEU A 98 2.42 7.14 9.94
CA LEU A 98 1.74 7.09 11.23
C LEU A 98 1.98 5.73 11.90
N LYS A 99 2.19 5.73 13.21
CA LYS A 99 2.26 4.47 13.96
C LYS A 99 0.94 3.73 13.84
N HIS A 100 0.99 2.41 13.92
CA HIS A 100 -0.19 1.54 13.75
C HIS A 100 -1.39 1.95 14.61
N GLY A 101 -1.16 2.33 15.87
CA GLY A 101 -2.23 2.82 16.75
C GLY A 101 -2.86 4.13 16.26
N ALA A 102 -2.05 5.05 15.72
CA ALA A 102 -2.55 6.30 15.14
C ALA A 102 -3.33 6.03 13.85
N GLN A 103 -2.82 5.17 12.97
CA GLN A 103 -3.54 4.77 11.75
C GLN A 103 -4.94 4.22 12.06
N GLN A 104 -5.05 3.27 12.99
CA GLN A 104 -6.33 2.69 13.36
C GLN A 104 -7.31 3.73 13.91
N ARG A 105 -6.84 4.66 14.75
CA ARG A 105 -7.70 5.72 15.30
C ARG A 105 -8.15 6.70 14.22
N VAL A 106 -7.22 7.20 13.40
CA VAL A 106 -7.50 8.23 12.40
C VAL A 106 -8.32 7.68 11.24
N PHE A 107 -7.99 6.50 10.71
CA PHE A 107 -8.72 5.95 9.56
C PHE A 107 -10.14 5.48 9.91
N ARG A 108 -10.44 5.19 11.18
CA ARG A 108 -11.81 4.93 11.63
C ARG A 108 -12.68 6.17 11.72
N THR A 109 -12.12 7.38 11.62
CA THR A 109 -12.95 8.60 11.53
C THR A 109 -13.45 8.86 10.11
N ILE A 110 -13.05 8.05 9.13
CA ILE A 110 -13.53 8.12 7.75
C ILE A 110 -14.94 7.52 7.71
N PRO A 111 -15.95 8.23 7.16
CA PRO A 111 -17.32 7.73 7.07
C PRO A 111 -17.41 6.38 6.33
N GLY A 112 -18.06 5.41 6.97
CA GLY A 112 -18.18 4.03 6.50
C GLY A 112 -17.03 3.11 6.91
N LEU A 113 -15.98 3.63 7.56
CA LEU A 113 -14.84 2.85 8.09
C LEU A 113 -14.80 2.82 9.62
N GLU A 114 -15.87 3.23 10.31
CA GLU A 114 -15.93 3.36 11.77
C GLU A 114 -15.59 2.03 12.47
N ASN A 115 -16.05 0.92 11.87
CA ASN A 115 -15.82 -0.44 12.35
C ASN A 115 -14.85 -1.23 11.46
N ALA A 116 -13.99 -0.55 10.69
CA ALA A 116 -13.08 -1.23 9.78
C ALA A 116 -12.08 -2.14 10.53
N GLU A 117 -11.86 -3.33 9.96
CA GLU A 117 -10.80 -4.25 10.33
C GLU A 117 -9.62 -4.08 9.36
N PHE A 118 -8.46 -3.70 9.89
CA PHE A 118 -7.27 -3.46 9.09
C PHE A 118 -6.46 -4.75 8.98
N ALA A 119 -6.62 -5.48 7.87
CA ALA A 119 -5.84 -6.68 7.58
C ALA A 119 -4.33 -6.37 7.44
N ARG A 120 -4.00 -5.17 6.95
CA ARG A 120 -2.63 -4.67 6.82
C ARG A 120 -2.62 -3.16 7.07
N LEU A 121 -1.70 -2.71 7.93
CA LEU A 121 -1.46 -1.29 8.16
C LEU A 121 -0.36 -0.76 7.25
N GLY A 122 -0.42 0.53 6.96
CA GLY A 122 0.53 1.21 6.09
C GLY A 122 1.91 1.27 6.72
N GLY A 123 2.93 1.24 5.89
CA GLY A 123 4.31 1.51 6.26
C GLY A 123 5.02 2.14 5.08
N LEU A 124 5.85 3.13 5.34
CA LEU A 124 6.73 3.71 4.35
C LEU A 124 8.17 3.54 4.81
N HIS A 125 8.91 2.72 4.09
CA HIS A 125 10.32 2.50 4.30
C HIS A 125 11.03 2.41 2.95
N ARG A 126 12.34 2.63 2.96
CA ARG A 126 13.15 2.39 1.77
C ARG A 126 13.15 0.90 1.46
N ASN A 127 12.81 0.55 0.23
CA ASN A 127 12.88 -0.82 -0.27
C ASN A 127 13.54 -0.83 -1.66
N THR A 128 14.37 -1.82 -1.94
CA THR A 128 14.96 -2.07 -3.25
C THR A 128 14.48 -3.43 -3.73
N PHE A 129 13.74 -3.43 -4.84
CA PHE A 129 13.13 -4.63 -5.39
C PHE A 129 13.02 -4.52 -6.91
N LEU A 130 12.84 -5.67 -7.57
CA LEU A 130 12.60 -5.77 -9.01
C LEU A 130 11.10 -5.65 -9.31
N ASN A 131 10.76 -5.14 -10.50
CA ASN A 131 9.42 -5.36 -11.07
C ASN A 131 9.30 -6.82 -11.52
N SER A 132 9.17 -7.73 -10.55
CA SER A 132 9.18 -9.17 -10.72
C SER A 132 8.16 -9.68 -11.74
N PRO A 133 6.89 -9.23 -11.76
CA PRO A 133 5.93 -9.68 -12.76
C PRO A 133 6.39 -9.45 -14.21
N LYS A 134 7.17 -8.38 -14.44
CA LYS A 134 7.72 -8.05 -15.76
C LYS A 134 9.06 -8.73 -16.03
N LEU A 135 9.92 -8.82 -15.02
CA LEU A 135 11.33 -9.20 -15.19
C LEU A 135 11.60 -10.68 -14.91
N LEU A 136 10.82 -11.31 -14.03
CA LEU A 136 11.03 -12.69 -13.62
C LEU A 136 10.02 -13.64 -14.30
N ASP A 137 10.44 -14.88 -14.53
CA ASP A 137 9.55 -15.98 -14.92
C ASP A 137 8.90 -16.65 -13.70
N ALA A 138 8.04 -17.65 -13.94
CA ALA A 138 7.35 -18.38 -12.89
C ALA A 138 8.27 -19.19 -11.96
N GLN A 139 9.54 -19.39 -12.36
CA GLN A 139 10.54 -20.06 -11.54
C GLN A 139 11.52 -19.05 -10.91
N LEU A 140 11.18 -17.75 -10.89
CA LEU A 140 11.98 -16.67 -10.29
C LEU A 140 13.30 -16.36 -11.02
N ARG A 141 13.45 -16.80 -12.28
CA ARG A 141 14.63 -16.48 -13.10
C ARG A 141 14.43 -15.16 -13.82
N LEU A 142 15.51 -14.43 -14.03
CA LEU A 142 15.49 -13.23 -14.86
C LEU A 142 15.25 -13.61 -16.31
N ARG A 143 14.18 -13.11 -16.92
CA ARG A 143 13.82 -13.44 -18.32
C ARG A 143 14.92 -13.13 -19.32
N ALA A 144 15.63 -12.02 -19.12
CA ALA A 144 16.74 -11.59 -19.99
C ALA A 144 18.03 -12.42 -19.79
N GLN A 145 18.17 -13.11 -18.67
CA GLN A 145 19.37 -13.88 -18.35
C GLN A 145 18.98 -15.06 -17.43
N PRO A 146 18.45 -16.17 -17.99
CA PRO A 146 17.88 -17.27 -17.22
C PRO A 146 18.83 -18.00 -16.26
N ARG A 147 20.15 -17.80 -16.39
CA ARG A 147 21.13 -18.29 -15.40
C ARG A 147 21.04 -17.57 -14.03
N LEU A 148 20.40 -16.40 -13.99
CA LEU A 148 20.23 -15.62 -12.77
C LEU A 148 18.84 -15.86 -12.20
N ARG A 149 18.79 -16.13 -10.89
CA ARG A 149 17.57 -16.32 -10.12
C ARG A 149 17.58 -15.39 -8.93
N PHE A 150 16.42 -14.82 -8.62
CA PHE A 150 16.26 -13.87 -7.52
C PHE A 150 15.38 -14.48 -6.43
N ALA A 151 15.65 -14.08 -5.18
CA ALA A 151 14.87 -14.53 -4.03
C ALA A 151 14.84 -13.44 -2.94
N GLY A 152 13.99 -13.65 -1.93
CA GLY A 152 13.83 -12.73 -0.82
C GLY A 152 13.23 -11.38 -1.25
N GLN A 153 13.47 -10.34 -0.46
CA GLN A 153 12.94 -9.00 -0.67
C GLN A 153 13.18 -8.43 -2.09
N MET A 154 14.27 -8.82 -2.76
CA MET A 154 14.55 -8.41 -4.14
C MET A 154 13.45 -8.79 -5.13
N THR A 155 12.65 -9.81 -4.83
CA THR A 155 11.51 -10.22 -5.67
C THR A 155 10.24 -9.41 -5.38
N GLY A 156 10.26 -8.49 -4.41
CA GLY A 156 9.10 -7.70 -3.98
C GLY A 156 8.25 -8.37 -2.89
N CYS A 157 8.69 -9.50 -2.32
CA CYS A 157 8.07 -10.02 -1.10
C CYS A 157 8.55 -9.20 0.11
N GLU A 158 7.77 -9.22 1.20
CA GLU A 158 8.11 -8.49 2.43
C GLU A 158 7.87 -9.39 3.64
N GLY A 159 8.75 -9.29 4.63
CA GLY A 159 8.75 -10.14 5.81
C GLY A 159 9.80 -11.25 5.77
N TYR A 160 10.25 -11.68 6.95
CA TYR A 160 11.31 -12.68 7.08
C TYR A 160 10.85 -14.06 6.60
N VAL A 161 9.61 -14.44 6.93
CA VAL A 161 9.03 -15.74 6.58
C VAL A 161 8.79 -15.82 5.08
N GLU A 162 8.24 -14.76 4.49
CA GLU A 162 8.00 -14.63 3.06
C GLU A 162 9.32 -14.66 2.30
N SER A 163 10.34 -13.92 2.78
CA SER A 163 11.67 -13.92 2.16
C SER A 163 12.33 -15.30 2.22
N ALA A 164 12.25 -15.99 3.36
CA ALA A 164 12.77 -17.35 3.51
C ALA A 164 12.02 -18.34 2.61
N SER A 165 10.70 -18.20 2.50
CA SER A 165 9.84 -19.06 1.66
C SER A 165 10.18 -18.89 0.18
N VAL A 166 10.32 -17.65 -0.30
CA VAL A 166 10.77 -17.37 -1.67
C VAL A 166 12.19 -17.88 -1.90
N GLY A 167 13.08 -17.74 -0.91
CA GLY A 167 14.42 -18.34 -0.90
C GLY A 167 14.41 -19.85 -1.11
N LEU A 168 13.57 -20.55 -0.35
CA LEU A 168 13.40 -22.00 -0.46
C LEU A 168 12.89 -22.40 -1.85
N ILE A 169 11.83 -21.75 -2.35
CA ILE A 169 11.29 -22.02 -3.69
C ILE A 169 12.34 -21.78 -4.77
N ALA A 170 13.08 -20.67 -4.69
CA ALA A 170 14.16 -20.38 -5.64
C ALA A 170 15.25 -21.47 -5.61
N GLY A 171 15.65 -21.93 -4.43
CA GLY A 171 16.62 -23.02 -4.27
C GLY A 171 16.12 -24.35 -4.82
N LEU A 172 14.87 -24.72 -4.55
CA LEU A 172 14.25 -25.93 -5.08
C LEU A 172 14.15 -25.90 -6.60
N CYS A 173 13.75 -24.77 -7.19
CA CYS A 173 13.73 -24.58 -8.63
C CYS A 173 15.13 -24.70 -9.24
N ALA A 174 16.16 -24.12 -8.60
CA ALA A 174 17.54 -24.25 -9.08
C ALA A 174 18.04 -25.70 -9.03
N SER A 175 17.72 -26.44 -7.96
CA SER A 175 18.07 -27.85 -7.84
C SER A 175 17.36 -28.72 -8.89
N ALA A 176 16.08 -28.43 -9.17
CA ALA A 176 15.31 -29.12 -10.21
C ALA A 176 15.90 -28.85 -11.61
N ASP A 177 16.20 -27.58 -11.93
CA ASP A 177 16.79 -27.19 -13.21
C ASP A 177 18.13 -27.92 -13.45
N MET A 178 18.99 -28.05 -12.43
CA MET A 178 20.25 -28.80 -12.52
C MET A 178 20.08 -30.30 -12.80
N ARG A 179 18.92 -30.86 -12.43
CA ARG A 179 18.57 -32.27 -12.67
C ARG A 179 17.77 -32.45 -13.98
N GLY A 180 17.60 -31.41 -14.78
CA GLY A 180 16.78 -31.44 -15.99
C GLY A 180 15.28 -31.59 -15.71
N ALA A 181 14.84 -31.23 -14.50
CA ALA A 181 13.44 -31.30 -14.08
C ALA A 181 12.86 -29.89 -13.89
N ALA A 182 11.53 -29.80 -13.82
CA ALA A 182 10.83 -28.57 -13.44
C ALA A 182 10.11 -28.76 -12.11
N LEU A 183 10.22 -27.78 -11.21
CA LEU A 183 9.42 -27.75 -9.99
C LEU A 183 8.02 -27.21 -10.34
N PRO A 184 6.93 -27.97 -10.09
CA PRO A 184 5.58 -27.44 -10.23
C PRO A 184 5.32 -26.33 -9.20
N PRO A 185 4.44 -25.36 -9.50
CA PRO A 185 4.08 -24.34 -8.54
C PRO A 185 3.43 -24.96 -7.28
N PRO A 186 3.58 -24.34 -6.09
CA PRO A 186 2.84 -24.75 -4.91
C PRO A 186 1.32 -24.76 -5.16
N PRO A 187 0.57 -25.64 -4.48
CA PRO A 187 -0.89 -25.65 -4.60
C PRO A 187 -1.48 -24.35 -4.05
N ALA A 188 -2.63 -23.93 -4.60
CA ALA A 188 -3.31 -22.69 -4.23
C ALA A 188 -3.84 -22.67 -2.78
N THR A 189 -3.81 -23.81 -2.08
CA THR A 189 -4.24 -23.97 -0.68
C THR A 189 -3.12 -23.80 0.33
N THR A 190 -1.92 -23.45 -0.12
CA THR A 190 -0.76 -23.13 0.74
C THR A 190 -0.85 -21.68 1.17
#